data_AF-A0A9P0TEY6-F1
#
_entry.id   AF-A0A9P0TEY6-F1
#
_cell.length_a   1.000
_cell.length_b   1.000
_cell.length_c   1.000
_cell.angle_alpha   90.00
_cell.angle_beta   90.00
_cell.angle_gamma   90.00
#
_symmetry.space_group_name_H-M   'P 1'
#
loop_
_entity.id
_entity.type
_entity.pdbx_description
1 polymer ?
#
loop_
_entity_poly.entity_id
_entity_poly.type
_entity_poly.pdbx_seq_one_letter_code
_entity_poly.pdbx_strand_id
1 'polypeptide(L)'
;MKIILLLAVLGAALYQAVDCYKIADDNLDMEAVVNDPSKLKAMTDCFLDRDVCDPVAESIKSVVPESIARACDRCNDAQKHLGRVYVSGLFWKRPSDFKNFSKKYDPEGNYLENFMKAVADY
;
A
#
# COMPACT_ATOMS: atom_id res chain seq x y z
N MET A 1 33.36 24.75 22.27
CA MET A 1 33.24 23.26 22.29
C MET A 1 31.97 22.74 22.95
N LYS A 2 31.35 23.44 23.93
CA LYS A 2 30.08 23.03 24.56
C LYS A 2 28.83 23.20 23.67
N ILE A 3 28.85 24.16 22.73
CA ILE A 3 27.69 24.48 21.86
C ILE A 3 27.49 23.43 20.75
N ILE A 4 28.58 22.84 20.24
CA ILE A 4 28.52 21.83 19.16
C ILE A 4 27.94 20.51 19.66
N LEU A 5 28.20 20.15 20.93
CA LEU A 5 27.65 18.94 21.54
C LEU A 5 26.14 19.03 21.82
N LEU A 6 25.60 20.24 22.04
CA LEU A 6 24.16 20.44 22.27
C LEU A 6 23.33 20.28 20.99
N LEU A 7 23.86 20.67 19.83
CA LEU A 7 23.18 20.52 18.54
C LEU A 7 23.13 19.05 18.07
N ALA A 8 24.15 18.25 18.38
CA ALA A 8 24.17 16.83 18.06
C ALA A 8 23.15 16.01 18.86
N VAL A 9 22.86 16.40 20.11
CA VAL A 9 21.87 15.71 20.97
C VAL A 9 20.43 16.07 20.59
N LEU A 10 20.19 17.29 20.08
CA LEU A 10 18.88 17.72 19.57
C LEU A 10 18.51 17.08 18.22
N GLY A 11 19.50 16.68 17.41
CA GLY A 11 19.27 16.02 16.12
C GLY A 11 18.84 14.54 16.21
N ALA A 12 19.10 13.88 17.34
CA ALA A 12 18.80 12.45 17.53
C ALA A 12 17.36 12.19 18.05
N ALA A 13 16.62 13.22 18.43
CA ALA A 13 15.33 13.08 19.11
C ALA A 13 14.09 12.99 18.19
N LEU A 14 14.27 12.95 16.86
CA LEU A 14 13.16 12.94 15.89
C LEU A 14 13.03 11.64 15.08
N TYR A 15 13.68 10.54 15.49
CA TYR A 15 13.31 9.21 14.97
C TYR A 15 12.05 8.74 15.69
N GLN A 16 10.91 9.39 15.39
CA GLN A 16 9.62 8.79 15.71
C GLN A 16 9.52 7.53 14.85
N ALA A 17 9.64 6.35 15.47
CA ALA A 17 9.31 5.11 14.80
C ALA A 17 7.84 5.23 14.34
N VAL A 18 7.63 5.40 13.05
CA VAL A 18 6.27 5.43 12.49
C VAL A 18 5.68 4.05 12.70
N ASP A 19 4.60 3.96 13.48
CA ASP A 19 3.86 2.72 13.67
C ASP A 19 3.24 2.29 12.35
N CYS A 20 3.95 1.38 11.68
CA CYS A 20 3.57 0.86 10.38
C CYS A 20 2.30 0.01 10.46
N TYR A 21 1.60 -0.15 9.33
CA TYR A 21 0.49 -1.08 9.24
C TYR A 21 0.94 -2.50 9.63
N LYS A 22 0.07 -3.22 10.35
CA LYS A 22 0.30 -4.62 10.69
C LYS A 22 -0.56 -5.48 9.78
N ILE A 23 0.05 -6.06 8.76
CA ILE A 23 -0.58 -7.03 7.86
C ILE A 23 -0.01 -8.43 8.12
N ALA A 24 -0.67 -9.46 7.59
CA ALA A 24 -0.29 -10.84 7.85
C ALA A 24 1.06 -11.23 7.21
N ASP A 25 1.39 -10.64 6.06
CA ASP A 25 2.64 -10.89 5.34
C ASP A 25 3.11 -9.64 4.59
N ASP A 26 4.20 -9.05 5.07
CA ASP A 26 4.87 -7.92 4.41
C ASP A 26 5.71 -8.36 3.20
N ASN A 27 6.08 -9.64 3.10
CA ASN A 27 6.98 -10.18 2.08
C ASN A 27 6.26 -11.03 1.02
N LEU A 28 4.95 -10.82 0.86
CA LEU A 28 4.17 -11.47 -0.19
C LEU A 28 4.79 -11.17 -1.57
N ASP A 29 5.03 -12.20 -2.38
CA ASP A 29 5.50 -12.03 -3.76
C ASP A 29 4.35 -11.47 -4.63
N MET A 30 4.22 -10.15 -4.62
CA MET A 30 3.16 -9.44 -5.32
C MET A 30 3.34 -9.52 -6.84
N GLU A 31 4.57 -9.61 -7.33
CA GLU A 31 4.89 -9.86 -8.73
C GLU A 31 4.27 -11.18 -9.21
N ALA A 32 4.42 -12.26 -8.45
CA ALA A 32 3.80 -13.53 -8.77
C ALA A 32 2.27 -13.44 -8.71
N VAL A 33 1.71 -12.68 -7.78
CA VAL A 33 0.25 -12.45 -7.70
C VAL A 33 -0.27 -11.71 -8.93
N VAL A 34 0.34 -10.59 -9.32
CA VAL A 34 -0.13 -9.80 -10.48
C VAL A 34 0.16 -10.49 -11.82
N ASN A 35 1.15 -11.39 -11.88
CA ASN A 35 1.46 -12.16 -13.09
C ASN A 35 0.63 -13.42 -13.27
N ASP A 36 -0.07 -13.88 -12.23
CA ASP A 36 -1.05 -14.96 -12.30
C ASP A 36 -2.48 -14.38 -12.41
N PRO A 37 -3.16 -14.51 -13.57
CA PRO A 37 -4.49 -13.95 -13.77
C PRO A 37 -5.54 -14.44 -12.77
N SER A 38 -5.39 -15.68 -12.27
CA SER A 38 -6.34 -16.27 -11.31
C SER A 38 -6.13 -15.69 -9.92
N LYS A 39 -4.87 -15.54 -9.48
CA LYS A 39 -4.55 -14.91 -8.19
C LYS A 39 -4.90 -13.44 -8.16
N LEU A 40 -4.53 -12.69 -9.20
CA LEU A 40 -4.90 -11.28 -9.32
C LEU A 40 -6.42 -11.09 -9.28
N LYS A 41 -7.18 -11.96 -9.98
CA LYS A 41 -8.64 -11.93 -9.93
C LYS A 41 -9.16 -12.20 -8.51
N ALA A 42 -8.72 -13.28 -7.88
CA ALA A 42 -9.19 -13.66 -6.54
C ALA A 42 -8.94 -12.54 -5.51
N MET A 43 -7.72 -11.99 -5.47
CA MET A 43 -7.40 -10.91 -4.55
C MET A 43 -8.20 -9.63 -4.84
N THR A 44 -8.42 -9.32 -6.12
CA THR A 44 -9.20 -8.14 -6.53
C THR A 44 -10.69 -8.31 -6.22
N ASP A 45 -11.26 -9.50 -6.42
CA ASP A 45 -12.64 -9.79 -6.06
C ASP A 45 -12.84 -9.72 -4.55
N CYS A 46 -11.89 -10.24 -3.76
CA CYS A 46 -11.84 -10.02 -2.32
C CYS A 46 -11.83 -8.51 -1.98
N PHE A 47 -10.96 -7.72 -2.60
CA PHE A 47 -10.88 -6.27 -2.35
C PHE A 47 -12.14 -5.53 -2.79
N LEU A 48 -12.92 -6.07 -3.73
CA LEU A 48 -14.16 -5.49 -4.23
C LEU A 48 -15.42 -6.06 -3.55
N ASP A 49 -15.27 -6.87 -2.49
CA ASP A 49 -16.37 -7.58 -1.79
C ASP A 49 -17.20 -8.49 -2.72
N ARG A 50 -16.57 -9.07 -3.74
CA ARG A 50 -17.22 -9.97 -4.71
C ARG A 50 -17.02 -11.45 -4.39
N ASP A 51 -16.01 -11.77 -3.59
CA ASP A 51 -15.69 -13.13 -3.16
C ASP A 51 -15.05 -13.10 -1.77
N VAL A 52 -14.92 -14.28 -1.16
CA VAL A 52 -14.25 -14.46 0.12
C VAL A 52 -12.77 -14.11 0.02
N CYS A 53 -12.26 -13.47 1.07
CA CYS A 53 -10.84 -13.19 1.22
C CYS A 53 -10.14 -14.32 1.96
N ASP A 54 -8.97 -14.73 1.46
CA ASP A 54 -8.05 -15.48 2.31
C ASP A 54 -7.49 -14.57 3.43
N PRO A 55 -6.93 -15.13 4.51
CA PRO A 55 -6.47 -14.33 5.65
C PRO A 55 -5.39 -13.29 5.30
N VAL A 56 -4.54 -13.55 4.31
CA VAL A 56 -3.48 -12.61 3.89
C VAL A 56 -4.11 -11.45 3.14
N ALA A 57 -4.93 -11.74 2.13
CA ALA A 57 -5.64 -10.72 1.36
C ALA A 57 -6.57 -9.88 2.26
N GLU A 58 -7.28 -10.49 3.21
CA GLU A 58 -8.13 -9.78 4.16
C GLU A 58 -7.33 -8.79 5.03
N SER A 59 -6.15 -9.20 5.51
CA SER A 59 -5.29 -8.31 6.30
C SER A 59 -4.84 -7.08 5.50
N ILE A 60 -4.50 -7.26 4.22
CA ILE A 60 -4.11 -6.16 3.33
C ILE A 60 -5.33 -5.28 3.04
N LYS A 61 -6.46 -5.87 2.65
CA LYS A 61 -7.72 -5.17 2.37
C LYS A 61 -8.13 -4.25 3.52
N SER A 62 -7.96 -4.69 4.77
CA SER A 62 -8.32 -3.93 5.96
C SER A 62 -7.61 -2.57 6.06
N VAL A 63 -6.40 -2.44 5.49
CA VAL A 63 -5.61 -1.20 5.51
C VAL A 63 -5.67 -0.41 4.20
N VAL A 64 -6.20 -0.97 3.11
CA VAL A 64 -6.30 -0.30 1.79
C VAL A 64 -7.00 1.07 1.83
N PRO A 65 -8.15 1.25 2.50
CA PRO A 65 -8.83 2.55 2.53
C PRO A 65 -7.95 3.66 3.13
N GLU A 66 -7.32 3.39 4.28
CA GLU A 66 -6.48 4.37 4.97
C GLU A 66 -5.16 4.59 4.20
N SER A 67 -4.53 3.52 3.70
CA SER A 67 -3.26 3.63 2.98
C SER A 67 -3.40 4.45 1.69
N ILE A 68 -4.50 4.31 0.95
CA ILE A 68 -4.78 5.16 -0.22
C ILE A 68 -5.05 6.60 0.20
N ALA A 69 -5.97 6.82 1.16
CA ALA A 69 -6.35 8.17 1.60
C ALA A 69 -5.19 8.99 2.17
N ARG A 70 -4.21 8.32 2.78
CA ARG A 70 -3.04 8.94 3.42
C ARG A 70 -1.74 8.79 2.63
N ALA A 71 -1.82 8.39 1.36
CA ALA A 71 -0.66 8.20 0.50
C ALA A 71 0.46 7.33 1.13
N CYS A 72 0.06 6.23 1.78
CA CYS A 72 0.96 5.25 2.40
C CYS A 72 1.93 5.84 3.45
N ASP A 73 1.55 6.92 4.15
CA ASP A 73 2.38 7.59 5.18
C ASP A 73 2.82 6.66 6.32
N ARG A 74 2.06 5.60 6.59
CA ARG A 74 2.32 4.55 7.59
C ARG A 74 2.74 3.21 6.99
N CYS A 75 3.11 3.17 5.71
CA CYS A 75 3.61 1.95 5.09
C CYS A 75 5.11 1.79 5.32
N ASN A 76 5.56 0.58 5.67
CA ASN A 76 6.97 0.23 5.53
C ASN A 76 7.35 0.04 4.05
N ASP A 77 8.64 -0.09 3.76
CA ASP A 77 9.14 -0.18 2.38
C ASP A 77 8.56 -1.39 1.61
N ALA A 78 8.39 -2.53 2.29
CA ALA A 78 7.78 -3.72 1.70
C ALA A 78 6.30 -3.49 1.35
N GLN A 79 5.53 -2.86 2.23
CA GLN A 79 4.12 -2.52 2.00
C GLN A 79 3.94 -1.52 0.87
N LYS A 80 4.83 -0.53 0.75
CA LYS A 80 4.83 0.41 -0.39
C LYS A 80 5.06 -0.33 -1.70
N HIS A 81 5.99 -1.28 -1.71
CA HIS A 81 6.25 -2.14 -2.84
C HIS A 81 5.03 -3.00 -3.21
N LEU A 82 4.41 -3.69 -2.24
CA LEU A 82 3.16 -4.44 -2.45
C LEU A 82 2.07 -3.54 -3.08
N GLY A 83 1.91 -2.34 -2.53
CA GLY A 83 0.96 -1.35 -3.00
C GLY A 83 1.22 -0.91 -4.45
N ARG A 84 2.46 -0.52 -4.76
CA ARG A 84 2.86 -0.11 -6.12
C ARG A 84 2.62 -1.23 -7.12
N VAL A 85 3.10 -2.44 -6.83
CA VAL A 85 3.03 -3.57 -7.75
C VAL A 85 1.58 -3.98 -7.97
N TYR A 86 0.77 -4.07 -6.92
CA TYR A 86 -0.65 -4.42 -7.03
C TYR A 86 -1.42 -3.39 -7.86
N VAL A 87 -1.37 -2.10 -7.51
CA VAL A 87 -2.16 -1.07 -8.18
C VAL A 87 -1.72 -0.91 -9.65
N SER A 88 -0.41 -0.96 -9.93
CA SER A 88 0.09 -0.92 -11.31
C SER A 88 -0.31 -2.16 -12.10
N GLY A 89 -0.17 -3.35 -11.50
CA GLY A 89 -0.57 -4.61 -12.11
C GLY A 89 -2.05 -4.64 -12.43
N LEU A 90 -2.89 -4.17 -11.51
CA LEU A 90 -4.33 -4.06 -11.70
C LEU A 90 -4.68 -3.09 -12.83
N PHE A 91 -4.05 -1.91 -12.86
CA PHE A 91 -4.24 -0.91 -13.92
C PHE A 91 -3.97 -1.49 -15.31
N TRP A 92 -2.81 -2.14 -15.50
CA TRP A 92 -2.39 -2.64 -16.81
C TRP A 92 -3.10 -3.93 -17.23
N LYS A 93 -3.34 -4.85 -16.30
CA LYS A 93 -3.83 -6.20 -16.64
C LYS A 93 -5.35 -6.34 -16.54
N ARG A 94 -6.01 -5.52 -15.71
CA ARG A 94 -7.47 -5.60 -15.48
C ARG A 94 -8.10 -4.19 -15.36
N PRO A 95 -8.09 -3.38 -16.42
CA PRO A 95 -8.53 -1.97 -16.36
C PRO A 95 -9.99 -1.79 -15.92
N SER A 96 -10.88 -2.75 -16.21
CA SER A 96 -12.26 -2.74 -15.70
C SER A 96 -12.31 -2.87 -14.18
N ASP A 97 -11.50 -3.76 -13.61
CA ASP A 97 -11.43 -3.93 -12.16
C ASP A 97 -10.67 -2.80 -11.49
N PHE A 98 -9.64 -2.24 -12.12
CA PHE A 98 -9.02 -1.01 -11.67
C PHE A 98 -10.04 0.13 -11.53
N LYS A 99 -10.94 0.31 -12.51
CA LYS A 99 -12.01 1.30 -12.42
C LYS A 99 -12.95 1.04 -11.23
N ASN A 100 -13.29 -0.22 -10.96
CA ASN A 100 -14.12 -0.58 -9.81
C ASN A 100 -13.38 -0.36 -8.49
N PHE A 101 -12.09 -0.66 -8.44
CA PHE A 101 -11.21 -0.44 -7.31
C PHE A 101 -11.08 1.04 -6.99
N SER A 102 -10.78 1.86 -7.99
CA SER A 102 -10.75 3.33 -7.87
C SER A 102 -12.10 3.86 -7.40
N LYS A 103 -13.22 3.41 -7.98
CA LYS A 103 -14.55 3.84 -7.51
C LYS A 103 -14.82 3.48 -6.03
N LYS A 104 -14.27 2.36 -5.55
CA LYS A 104 -14.46 1.92 -4.16
C LYS A 104 -13.58 2.67 -3.17
N TYR A 105 -12.30 2.85 -3.49
CA TYR A 105 -11.29 3.35 -2.55
C TYR A 105 -10.89 4.81 -2.78
N ASP A 106 -11.21 5.38 -3.94
CA ASP A 106 -10.98 6.77 -4.31
C ASP A 106 -12.11 7.29 -5.22
N PRO A 107 -13.36 7.34 -4.72
CA PRO A 107 -14.53 7.72 -5.53
C PRO A 107 -14.46 9.15 -6.09
N GLU A 108 -13.70 10.03 -5.43
CA GLU A 108 -13.50 11.42 -5.84
C GLU A 108 -12.29 11.61 -6.77
N GLY A 109 -11.41 10.60 -6.88
CA GLY A 109 -10.22 10.64 -7.73
C GLY A 109 -9.08 11.50 -7.19
N ASN A 110 -9.02 11.71 -5.87
CA ASN A 110 -8.10 12.64 -5.21
C ASN A 110 -6.90 11.94 -4.54
N TYR A 111 -6.93 10.61 -4.41
CA TYR A 111 -6.01 9.88 -3.53
C TYR A 111 -5.07 8.94 -4.26
N LEU A 112 -5.54 8.20 -5.28
CA LEU A 112 -4.74 7.18 -5.96
C LEU A 112 -3.50 7.75 -6.65
N GLU A 113 -3.59 8.95 -7.22
CA GLU A 113 -2.42 9.60 -7.82
C GLU A 113 -1.35 9.92 -6.77
N ASN A 114 -1.74 10.43 -5.60
CA ASN A 114 -0.82 10.75 -4.51
C ASN A 114 -0.22 9.49 -3.90
N PHE A 115 -1.04 8.45 -3.72
CA PHE A 115 -0.58 7.12 -3.34
C PHE A 115 0.50 6.61 -4.30
N MET A 116 0.21 6.61 -5.62
CA MET A 116 1.15 6.14 -6.63
C MET A 116 2.46 6.94 -6.68
N LYS A 117 2.40 8.26 -6.46
CA LYS A 117 3.60 9.11 -6.32
C LYS A 117 4.41 8.73 -5.09
N ALA A 118 3.76 8.49 -3.95
CA ALA A 118 4.44 8.17 -2.68
C ALA A 118 5.15 6.80 -2.69
N VAL A 119 4.70 5.88 -3.55
CA VAL A 119 5.27 4.53 -3.67
C VAL A 119 6.09 4.32 -4.95
N ALA A 120 6.34 5.36 -5.75
CA ALA A 120 6.93 5.21 -7.09
C ALA A 120 8.33 4.57 -7.09
N ASP A 121 9.10 4.77 -6.02
CA ASP A 121 10.50 4.33 -5.89
C ASP A 121 10.67 2.95 -5.20
N TYR A 122 9.57 2.26 -4.91
CA TYR A 122 9.53 1.01 -4.12
C TYR A 122 9.01 -0.18 -4.92
#